data_AF-A0A7W1GSH8-F1
#
_entry.id   AF-A0A7W1GSH8-F1
#
_cell.length_a   1.000
_cell.length_b   1.000
_cell.length_c   1.000
_cell.angle_alpha   90.00
_cell.angle_beta   90.00
_cell.angle_gamma   90.00
#
_symmetry.space_group_name_H-M   'P 1'
#
loop_
_entity.id
_entity.type
_entity.pdbx_description
1 polymer ?
#
loop_
_entity_poly.entity_id
_entity_poly.type
_entity_poly.pdbx_seq_one_letter_code
_entity_poly.pdbx_strand_id
1 'polypeptide(L)'
;MSQRLQQSRPDSSQWFDRNFFDRHNIDTGYVGTGANWWGRAAWPTLAGWGAWGWSTPYYYDDAGYGYALSTADSNYTYPYSTTTTPNQSFPTQVAQGTQNTSSAGGDWLPLGVFAVGSNASAAAQSNRFIQLAISRSGEIAGVLYNSTTDAAQDLTGKVDTNSQKAYWSLSNRTDSPIASTGMYNLTEDQTPINVHFADGSDQIWTLVRLQQGK
;
A
#
# COMPACT_ATOMS: atom_id res chain seq x y z
N MET A 1 9.84 -28.62 -30.80
CA MET A 1 9.73 -27.91 -29.49
C MET A 1 10.91 -26.94 -29.40
N SER A 2 10.79 -25.75 -30.00
CA SER A 2 11.94 -24.88 -30.20
C SER A 2 11.54 -23.41 -30.28
N GLN A 3 12.37 -22.55 -29.69
CA GLN A 3 12.42 -21.09 -29.84
C GLN A 3 11.20 -20.25 -29.39
N ARG A 4 10.84 -20.28 -28.10
CA ARG A 4 9.91 -19.27 -27.51
C ARG A 4 10.38 -18.63 -26.19
N LEU A 5 11.70 -18.50 -25.97
CA LEU A 5 12.24 -17.94 -24.72
C LEU A 5 13.19 -16.74 -24.88
N GLN A 6 13.29 -16.14 -26.07
CA GLN A 6 14.23 -15.03 -26.32
C GLN A 6 13.70 -13.92 -27.24
N GLN A 7 12.44 -13.50 -27.07
CA GLN A 7 12.00 -12.23 -27.65
C GLN A 7 11.35 -11.37 -26.57
N SER A 8 12.01 -10.24 -26.33
CA SER A 8 11.71 -9.18 -25.37
C SER A 8 11.37 -9.69 -23.98
N ARG A 9 12.35 -9.73 -23.07
CA ARG A 9 12.04 -9.19 -21.74
C ARG A 9 11.95 -7.69 -21.99
N PRO A 10 10.75 -7.09 -22.04
CA PRO A 10 10.68 -5.64 -21.95
C PRO A 10 11.47 -5.30 -20.69
N ASP A 11 12.30 -4.27 -20.76
CA ASP A 11 12.93 -3.73 -19.56
C ASP A 11 11.89 -3.73 -18.44
N SER A 12 12.16 -4.46 -17.35
CA SER A 12 11.19 -4.67 -16.27
C SER A 12 10.72 -3.36 -15.64
N SER A 13 11.42 -2.25 -15.97
CA SER A 13 11.03 -0.87 -15.71
C SER A 13 9.69 -0.44 -16.34
N GLN A 14 9.19 -1.10 -17.38
CA GLN A 14 7.93 -0.74 -18.04
C GLN A 14 6.74 -1.60 -17.66
N TRP A 15 6.91 -2.67 -16.89
CA TRP A 15 5.79 -3.55 -16.53
C TRP A 15 4.77 -2.83 -15.66
N PHE A 16 5.23 -2.08 -14.66
CA PHE A 16 4.41 -1.07 -13.99
C PHE A 16 4.96 0.28 -14.38
N ASP A 17 4.38 0.94 -15.36
CA ASP A 17 4.60 2.37 -15.60
C ASP A 17 3.27 3.11 -15.39
N ARG A 18 3.23 4.42 -15.64
CA ARG A 18 1.97 5.19 -15.57
C ARG A 18 0.86 4.58 -16.47
N ASN A 19 1.23 3.95 -17.58
CA ASN A 19 0.30 3.40 -18.56
C ASN A 19 -0.11 1.96 -18.23
N PHE A 20 0.47 1.31 -17.21
CA PHE A 20 0.12 -0.07 -16.85
C PHE A 20 -1.39 -0.22 -16.61
N PHE A 21 -1.98 0.65 -15.80
CA PHE A 21 -3.41 0.53 -15.46
C PHE A 21 -4.31 0.74 -16.68
N ASP A 22 -3.93 1.65 -17.58
CA ASP A 22 -4.61 1.85 -18.86
C ASP A 22 -4.49 0.59 -19.74
N ARG A 23 -3.29 0.01 -19.84
CA ARG A 23 -3.04 -1.20 -20.65
C ARG A 23 -3.80 -2.42 -20.15
N HIS A 24 -4.00 -2.54 -18.84
CA HIS A 24 -4.72 -3.66 -18.23
C HIS A 24 -6.22 -3.37 -18.01
N ASN A 25 -6.73 -2.23 -18.50
CA ASN A 25 -8.13 -1.81 -18.33
C ASN A 25 -8.60 -1.92 -16.86
N ILE A 26 -7.73 -1.54 -15.93
CA ILE A 26 -8.01 -1.60 -14.49
C ILE A 26 -8.65 -0.28 -14.08
N ASP A 27 -9.98 -0.26 -14.09
CA ASP A 27 -10.80 0.89 -13.69
C ASP A 27 -10.83 1.04 -12.17
N THR A 28 -9.76 1.61 -11.62
CA THR A 28 -9.69 1.91 -10.20
C THR A 28 -10.41 3.21 -9.84
N GLY A 29 -11.09 3.91 -10.75
CA GLY A 29 -11.71 5.23 -10.47
C GLY A 29 -10.71 6.36 -10.15
N TYR A 30 -9.41 6.07 -10.04
CA TYR A 30 -8.35 7.02 -9.66
C TYR A 30 -7.43 7.42 -10.80
N VAL A 31 -7.40 6.63 -11.88
CA VAL A 31 -6.41 6.68 -12.97
C VAL A 31 -6.46 7.94 -13.84
N GLY A 32 -7.46 8.81 -13.66
CA GLY A 32 -7.61 10.08 -14.42
C GLY A 32 -7.07 11.35 -13.75
N THR A 33 -6.39 11.26 -12.59
CA THR A 33 -6.09 12.45 -11.75
C THR A 33 -4.83 13.23 -12.14
N GLY A 34 -4.02 12.76 -13.10
CA GLY A 34 -2.71 13.36 -13.41
C GLY A 34 -1.69 13.25 -12.26
N ALA A 35 -2.03 12.53 -11.18
CA ALA A 35 -1.19 12.36 -10.01
C ALA A 35 0.03 11.47 -10.31
N ASN A 36 1.15 11.78 -9.67
CA ASN A 36 2.33 10.91 -9.76
C ASN A 36 2.16 9.69 -8.84
N TRP A 37 1.60 8.62 -9.39
CA TRP A 37 1.44 7.31 -8.73
C TRP A 37 2.73 6.70 -8.18
N TRP A 38 3.86 7.11 -8.75
CA TRP A 38 5.21 6.69 -8.37
C TRP A 38 5.84 7.58 -7.31
N GLY A 39 5.24 8.76 -7.09
CA GLY A 39 5.71 9.71 -6.12
C GLY A 39 5.48 9.22 -4.70
N ARG A 40 6.44 9.51 -3.82
CA ARG A 40 6.23 9.44 -2.38
C ARG A 40 5.10 10.41 -2.01
N ALA A 41 4.03 9.91 -1.40
CA ALA A 41 3.11 10.77 -0.68
C ALA A 41 3.83 11.30 0.56
N ALA A 42 4.30 12.54 0.52
CA ALA A 42 4.94 13.15 1.68
C ALA A 42 3.94 13.23 2.84
N TRP A 43 4.41 12.97 4.06
CA TRP A 43 3.55 12.97 5.26
C TRP A 43 2.65 14.21 5.39
N PRO A 44 3.12 15.46 5.17
CA PRO A 44 2.25 16.64 5.27
C PRO A 44 1.05 16.59 4.32
N THR A 45 1.25 16.09 3.09
CA THR A 45 0.17 15.92 2.11
C THR A 45 -0.82 14.86 2.57
N LEU A 46 -0.32 13.73 3.08
CA LEU A 46 -1.12 12.62 3.55
C LEU A 46 -1.95 12.99 4.79
N ALA A 47 -1.33 13.63 5.78
CA ALA A 47 -1.98 14.07 7.01
C ALA A 47 -3.08 15.13 6.76
N GLY A 48 -2.88 16.00 5.76
CA GLY A 48 -3.87 17.00 5.36
C GLY A 48 -4.99 16.47 4.46
N TRP A 49 -4.90 15.22 3.97
CA TRP A 49 -5.76 14.74 2.88
C TRP A 49 -7.24 14.62 3.25
N GLY A 50 -7.55 13.86 4.30
CA GLY A 50 -8.92 13.57 4.73
C GLY A 50 -9.44 14.45 5.87
N ALA A 51 -8.72 15.52 6.23
CA ALA A 51 -9.06 16.40 7.35
C ALA A 51 -9.29 15.67 8.70
N TRP A 52 -8.61 14.53 8.92
CA TRP A 52 -8.74 13.69 10.12
C TRP A 52 -8.11 14.28 11.40
N GLY A 53 -7.48 15.46 11.30
CA GLY A 53 -6.83 16.12 12.43
C GLY A 53 -5.48 15.52 12.84
N TRP A 54 -4.80 14.82 11.93
CA TRP A 54 -3.48 14.25 12.22
C TRP A 54 -2.41 15.32 12.32
N SER A 55 -1.84 15.50 13.51
CA SER A 55 -0.66 16.34 13.74
C SER A 55 0.62 15.54 13.94
N THR A 56 0.51 14.38 14.58
CA THR A 56 1.64 13.54 14.98
C THR A 56 1.61 12.23 14.18
N PRO A 57 2.64 11.89 13.39
CA PRO A 57 2.68 10.60 12.71
C PRO A 57 2.92 9.46 13.70
N TYR A 58 2.38 8.29 13.36
CA TYR A 58 2.71 7.03 14.04
C TYR A 58 3.45 6.09 13.10
N TYR A 59 4.65 5.68 13.48
CA TYR A 59 5.39 4.58 12.85
C TYR A 59 5.03 3.26 13.52
N TYR A 60 4.79 2.21 12.76
CA TYR A 60 4.55 0.87 13.25
C TYR A 60 5.72 -0.04 12.91
N ASP A 61 6.25 -0.75 13.90
CA ASP A 61 7.32 -1.72 13.70
C ASP A 61 6.81 -3.08 13.20
N ASP A 62 7.71 -4.04 13.05
CA ASP A 62 7.38 -5.39 12.59
C ASP A 62 6.57 -6.19 13.61
N ALA A 63 6.71 -5.90 14.91
CA ALA A 63 5.88 -6.42 15.98
C ALA A 63 4.48 -5.73 16.08
N GLY A 64 4.24 -4.71 15.25
CA GLY A 64 2.98 -3.97 15.16
C GLY A 64 2.77 -2.95 16.28
N TYR A 65 3.80 -2.60 17.03
CA TYR A 65 3.76 -1.52 18.02
C TYR A 65 3.83 -0.16 17.31
N GLY A 66 2.90 0.73 17.67
CA GLY A 66 2.84 2.08 17.13
C GLY A 66 3.63 3.07 17.98
N TYR A 67 4.45 3.88 17.33
CA TYR A 67 5.39 4.83 17.89
C TYR A 67 5.05 6.24 17.42
N ALA A 68 4.64 7.10 18.33
CA ALA A 68 4.42 8.51 18.01
C ALA A 68 5.76 9.16 17.63
N LEU A 69 5.84 9.79 16.47
CA LEU A 69 7.05 10.42 15.98
C LEU A 69 7.13 11.87 16.43
N SER A 70 8.25 12.22 17.04
CA SER A 70 8.56 13.62 17.27
C SER A 70 8.96 14.30 15.96
N THR A 71 8.87 15.63 15.90
CA THR A 71 9.33 16.42 14.75
C THR A 71 10.83 16.24 14.46
N ALA A 72 11.62 15.79 15.44
CA ALA A 72 13.03 15.45 15.25
C ALA A 72 13.20 14.08 14.57
N ASP A 73 12.24 13.17 14.77
CA ASP A 73 12.27 11.79 14.27
C ASP A 73 11.60 11.62 12.90
N SER A 74 10.77 12.58 12.46
CA SER A 74 10.06 12.51 11.18
C SER A 74 10.96 12.54 9.92
N ASN A 75 12.27 12.75 10.11
CA ASN A 75 13.27 12.63 9.05
C ASN A 75 14.07 11.32 9.13
N TYR A 76 13.80 10.46 10.12
CA TYR A 76 14.51 9.21 10.34
C TYR A 76 13.70 8.02 9.83
N THR A 77 14.33 7.17 9.02
CA THR A 77 13.71 5.94 8.48
C THR A 77 13.41 4.89 9.56
N TYR A 78 14.07 4.98 10.72
CA TYR A 78 13.84 4.13 11.89
C TYR A 78 13.82 4.99 13.16
N PRO A 79 12.69 5.64 13.45
CA PRO A 79 12.63 6.59 14.53
C PRO A 79 12.70 5.89 15.91
N TYR A 80 13.47 6.48 16.83
CA TYR A 80 13.51 6.04 18.22
C TYR A 80 12.42 6.77 19.00
N SER A 81 11.29 6.12 19.24
CA SER A 81 10.23 6.66 20.10
C SER A 81 10.09 5.81 21.35
N THR A 82 9.88 6.48 22.49
CA THR A 82 9.74 5.86 23.81
C THR A 82 8.28 5.62 24.20
N THR A 83 7.31 6.12 23.41
CA THR A 83 5.88 5.97 23.68
C THR A 83 5.27 4.99 22.70
N THR A 84 4.95 3.80 23.19
CA THR A 84 4.27 2.76 22.41
C THR A 84 2.76 2.81 22.62
N THR A 85 2.02 2.56 21.55
CA THR A 85 0.61 2.19 21.61
C THR A 85 0.49 0.67 21.41
N PRO A 86 -0.35 -0.02 22.19
CA PRO A 86 -0.55 -1.46 22.01
C PRO A 86 -0.97 -1.78 20.58
N ASN A 87 -0.48 -2.92 20.07
CA ASN A 87 -0.85 -3.41 18.75
C ASN A 87 -2.39 -3.55 18.67
N GLN A 88 -3.01 -2.71 17.85
CA GLN A 88 -4.46 -2.74 17.64
C GLN A 88 -4.83 -4.04 16.93
N SER A 89 -5.84 -4.72 17.46
CA SER A 89 -6.38 -5.97 16.92
C SER A 89 -6.71 -5.84 15.44
N PHE A 90 -6.50 -6.93 14.70
CA PHE A 90 -6.96 -7.01 13.31
C PHE A 90 -8.49 -6.98 13.26
N PRO A 91 -9.08 -6.22 12.33
CA PRO A 91 -10.51 -6.34 12.08
C PRO A 91 -10.80 -7.73 11.51
N THR A 92 -11.92 -8.34 11.91
CA THR A 92 -12.33 -9.66 11.40
C THR A 92 -12.54 -9.65 9.88
N GLN A 93 -12.97 -8.50 9.34
CA GLN A 93 -13.11 -8.26 7.90
C GLN A 93 -12.79 -6.79 7.61
N VAL A 94 -12.19 -6.54 6.45
CA VAL A 94 -12.06 -5.17 5.95
C VAL A 94 -13.33 -4.83 5.17
N ALA A 95 -13.87 -3.63 5.39
CA ALA A 95 -15.08 -3.19 4.71
C ALA A 95 -14.85 -3.30 3.20
N GLN A 96 -15.68 -4.07 2.52
CA GLN A 96 -15.68 -4.07 1.07
C GLN A 96 -16.26 -2.73 0.66
N GLY A 97 -15.43 -1.90 0.02
CA GLY A 97 -15.92 -0.66 -0.55
C GLY A 97 -17.12 -1.00 -1.43
N THR A 98 -18.27 -0.38 -1.14
CA THR A 98 -19.20 -0.15 -2.24
C THR A 98 -18.41 0.73 -3.18
N GLN A 99 -18.17 0.27 -4.41
CA GLN A 99 -17.72 1.14 -5.48
C GLN A 99 -18.76 2.26 -5.57
N ASN A 100 -18.59 3.31 -4.78
CA ASN A 100 -19.45 4.47 -4.80
C ASN A 100 -19.17 5.11 -6.15
N THR A 101 -20.11 4.92 -7.07
CA THR A 101 -20.13 5.48 -8.43
C THR A 101 -20.31 7.00 -8.43
N SER A 102 -19.77 7.70 -7.43
CA SER A 102 -19.92 9.13 -7.25
C SER A 102 -18.79 9.73 -6.44
N SER A 103 -17.60 9.72 -7.02
CA SER A 103 -16.87 10.97 -7.13
C SER A 103 -16.10 11.02 -8.43
N ALA A 104 -16.60 11.85 -9.34
CA ALA A 104 -15.87 12.22 -10.54
C ALA A 104 -14.52 12.80 -10.10
N GLY A 105 -13.43 12.11 -10.46
CA GLY A 105 -12.03 12.58 -10.46
C GLY A 105 -11.64 13.63 -9.42
N GLY A 106 -11.01 13.21 -8.31
CA GLY A 106 -10.33 14.13 -7.38
C GLY A 106 -10.25 13.69 -5.92
N ASP A 107 -10.90 12.60 -5.53
CA ASP A 107 -11.07 12.24 -4.11
C ASP A 107 -10.07 11.23 -3.57
N TRP A 108 -9.06 10.86 -4.35
CA TRP A 108 -8.10 9.84 -3.95
C TRP A 108 -6.64 10.27 -4.11
N LEU A 109 -5.85 9.97 -3.08
CA LEU A 109 -4.43 10.24 -2.98
C LEU A 109 -3.65 8.94 -3.21
N PRO A 110 -2.82 8.85 -4.26
CA PRO A 110 -1.88 7.76 -4.43
C PRO A 110 -0.92 7.65 -3.24
N LEU A 111 -0.79 6.44 -2.67
CA LEU A 111 0.18 6.15 -1.61
C LEU A 111 1.50 5.62 -2.20
N GLY A 112 1.42 4.92 -3.32
CA GLY A 112 2.59 4.46 -4.07
C GLY A 112 2.39 3.11 -4.74
N VAL A 113 3.44 2.69 -5.42
CA VAL A 113 3.62 1.34 -5.94
C VAL A 113 4.77 0.68 -5.18
N PHE A 114 4.56 -0.55 -4.75
CA PHE A 114 5.49 -1.30 -3.91
C PHE A 114 5.69 -2.70 -4.46
N ALA A 115 6.92 -3.22 -4.39
CA ALA A 115 7.16 -4.65 -4.43
C ALA A 115 6.93 -5.24 -3.03
N VAL A 116 6.41 -6.47 -2.95
CA VAL A 116 6.12 -7.13 -1.67
C VAL A 116 6.86 -8.46 -1.54
N GLY A 117 7.47 -8.71 -0.39
CA GLY A 117 8.16 -9.97 -0.09
C GLY A 117 8.26 -10.26 1.40
N SER A 118 8.73 -11.44 1.78
CA SER A 118 8.89 -11.84 3.20
C SER A 118 9.93 -11.01 3.96
N ASN A 119 10.78 -10.26 3.25
CA ASN A 119 11.71 -9.26 3.75
C ASN A 119 12.10 -8.31 2.60
N ALA A 120 12.90 -7.29 2.88
CA ALA A 120 13.34 -6.31 1.88
C ALA A 120 14.08 -6.94 0.68
N SER A 121 14.99 -7.90 0.93
CA SER A 121 15.73 -8.59 -0.14
C SER A 121 14.82 -9.43 -1.02
N ALA A 122 13.84 -10.12 -0.42
CA ALA A 122 12.82 -10.87 -1.14
C ALA A 122 11.87 -9.94 -1.93
N ALA A 123 11.53 -8.78 -1.37
CA ALA A 123 10.73 -7.77 -2.06
C ALA A 123 11.46 -7.22 -3.29
N ALA A 124 12.77 -6.95 -3.19
CA ALA A 124 13.58 -6.49 -4.31
C ALA A 124 13.65 -7.49 -5.49
N GLN A 125 13.43 -8.78 -5.22
CA GLN A 125 13.38 -9.84 -6.24
C GLN A 125 11.94 -10.29 -6.54
N SER A 126 10.94 -9.59 -6.01
CA SER A 126 9.55 -10.03 -6.06
C SER A 126 8.96 -9.91 -7.47
N ASN A 127 8.06 -10.84 -7.77
CA ASN A 127 7.16 -10.79 -8.91
C ASN A 127 5.77 -10.26 -8.52
N ARG A 128 5.59 -9.83 -7.27
CA ARG A 128 4.33 -9.31 -6.73
C ARG A 128 4.46 -7.82 -6.44
N PHE A 129 3.53 -7.05 -6.99
CA PHE A 129 3.50 -5.60 -6.90
C PHE A 129 2.15 -5.13 -6.41
N ILE A 130 2.15 -4.14 -5.54
CA ILE A 130 0.97 -3.57 -4.93
C ILE A 130 0.95 -2.07 -5.24
N GLN A 131 -0.16 -1.58 -5.78
CA GLN A 131 -0.47 -0.15 -5.81
C GLN A 131 -1.55 0.13 -4.76
N LEU A 132 -1.41 1.23 -4.02
CA LEU A 132 -2.40 1.70 -3.05
C LEU A 132 -2.75 3.18 -3.24
N ALA A 133 -3.99 3.52 -2.93
CA ALA A 133 -4.51 4.88 -2.81
C ALA A 133 -5.46 5.00 -1.61
N ILE A 134 -5.63 6.23 -1.10
CA ILE A 134 -6.54 6.54 0.00
C ILE A 134 -7.53 7.64 -0.37
N SER A 135 -8.80 7.47 0.00
CA SER A 135 -9.84 8.48 -0.22
C SER A 135 -9.80 9.56 0.86
N ARG A 136 -10.50 10.67 0.65
CA ARG A 136 -10.76 11.64 1.73
C ARG A 136 -11.56 11.04 2.89
N SER A 137 -12.40 10.03 2.64
CA SER A 137 -13.17 9.33 3.67
C SER A 137 -12.34 8.27 4.43
N GLY A 138 -11.10 8.00 4.00
CA GLY A 138 -10.22 7.03 4.63
C GLY A 138 -10.38 5.61 4.11
N GLU A 139 -11.05 5.43 2.98
CA GLU A 139 -11.09 4.15 2.25
C GLU A 139 -9.73 3.92 1.60
N ILE A 140 -9.26 2.67 1.60
CA ILE A 140 -8.07 2.24 0.87
C ILE A 140 -8.53 1.43 -0.32
N ALA A 141 -7.93 1.68 -1.46
CA ALA A 141 -8.14 0.89 -2.66
C ALA A 141 -6.82 0.66 -3.38
N GLY A 142 -6.76 -0.39 -4.18
CA GLY A 142 -5.52 -0.73 -4.86
C GLY A 142 -5.61 -1.94 -5.74
N VAL A 143 -4.46 -2.37 -6.21
CA VAL A 143 -4.30 -3.55 -7.06
C VAL A 143 -3.08 -4.33 -6.58
N LEU A 144 -3.25 -5.63 -6.39
CA LEU A 144 -2.16 -6.59 -6.30
C LEU A 144 -1.97 -7.26 -7.66
N TYR A 145 -0.76 -7.22 -8.19
CA TYR A 145 -0.42 -7.86 -9.44
C TYR A 145 0.73 -8.84 -9.30
N ASN A 146 0.67 -9.91 -10.08
CA ASN A 146 1.73 -10.91 -10.19
C ASN A 146 2.25 -10.97 -11.63
N SER A 147 3.51 -10.55 -11.83
CA SER A 147 4.16 -10.49 -13.15
C SER A 147 4.48 -11.84 -13.76
N THR A 148 4.51 -12.90 -12.95
CA THR A 148 4.73 -14.26 -13.45
C THR A 148 3.48 -14.85 -14.07
N THR A 149 2.30 -14.52 -13.53
CA THR A 149 1.02 -15.03 -14.00
C THR A 149 0.24 -14.02 -14.83
N ASP A 150 0.73 -12.78 -14.95
CA ASP A 150 0.03 -11.66 -15.58
C ASP A 150 -1.39 -11.46 -15.00
N ALA A 151 -1.52 -11.60 -13.68
CA ALA A 151 -2.80 -11.56 -12.99
C ALA A 151 -2.86 -10.34 -12.07
N ALA A 152 -3.93 -9.55 -12.19
CA ALA A 152 -4.26 -8.45 -11.30
C ALA A 152 -5.47 -8.81 -10.43
N GLN A 153 -5.47 -8.34 -9.18
CA GLN A 153 -6.56 -8.52 -8.23
C GLN A 153 -6.77 -7.23 -7.45
N ASP A 154 -8.01 -6.81 -7.33
CA ASP A 154 -8.35 -5.59 -6.61
C ASP A 154 -8.13 -5.75 -5.11
N LEU A 155 -7.68 -4.67 -4.49
CA LEU A 155 -7.55 -4.52 -3.05
C LEU A 155 -8.59 -3.51 -2.55
N THR A 156 -9.20 -3.82 -1.42
CA THR A 156 -10.10 -2.92 -0.70
C THR A 156 -9.64 -2.80 0.75
N GLY A 157 -9.86 -1.64 1.33
CA GLY A 157 -9.34 -1.36 2.65
C GLY A 157 -9.91 -0.12 3.31
N LYS A 158 -9.41 0.17 4.51
CA LYS A 158 -9.68 1.42 5.22
C LYS A 158 -8.55 1.76 6.18
N VAL A 159 -8.43 3.04 6.51
CA VAL A 159 -7.63 3.50 7.64
C VAL A 159 -8.49 3.57 8.90
N ASP A 160 -7.94 3.15 10.04
CA ASP A 160 -8.43 3.61 11.33
C ASP A 160 -7.83 4.99 11.60
N THR A 161 -8.66 6.03 11.49
CA THR A 161 -8.20 7.42 11.61
C THR A 161 -7.70 7.79 13.00
N ASN A 162 -8.03 7.00 14.03
CA ASN A 162 -7.54 7.26 15.38
C ASN A 162 -6.11 6.73 15.56
N SER A 163 -5.86 5.50 15.11
CA SER A 163 -4.55 4.85 15.22
C SER A 163 -3.62 5.15 14.04
N GLN A 164 -4.13 5.71 12.95
CA GLN A 164 -3.42 5.90 11.68
C GLN A 164 -2.96 4.59 11.03
N LYS A 165 -3.57 3.46 11.37
CA LYS A 165 -3.24 2.14 10.82
C LYS A 165 -4.16 1.85 9.63
N ALA A 166 -3.56 1.54 8.48
CA ALA A 166 -4.26 1.07 7.29
C ALA A 166 -4.43 -0.44 7.33
N TYR A 167 -5.57 -0.90 6.83
CA TYR A 167 -5.90 -2.30 6.64
C TYR A 167 -6.43 -2.51 5.23
N TRP A 168 -5.95 -3.53 4.53
CA TRP A 168 -6.46 -3.89 3.21
C TRP A 168 -6.39 -5.40 2.97
N SER A 169 -7.26 -5.90 2.10
CA SER A 169 -7.34 -7.30 1.70
C SER A 169 -7.78 -7.41 0.23
N LEU A 170 -7.81 -8.62 -0.32
CA LEU A 170 -8.35 -8.83 -1.66
C LEU A 170 -9.86 -8.56 -1.66
N SER A 171 -10.31 -7.78 -2.64
CA SER A 171 -11.73 -7.48 -2.84
C SER A 171 -12.51 -8.76 -3.16
N ASN A 172 -13.78 -8.81 -2.74
CA ASN A 172 -14.69 -9.93 -3.00
C ASN A 172 -14.17 -11.31 -2.53
N ARG A 173 -13.31 -11.34 -1.50
CA ARG A 173 -12.78 -12.57 -0.89
C ARG A 173 -12.77 -12.52 0.63
N THR A 174 -13.75 -13.18 1.24
CA THR A 174 -13.96 -13.19 2.69
C THR A 174 -12.78 -13.77 3.48
N ASP A 175 -12.12 -14.79 2.95
CA ASP A 175 -11.00 -15.47 3.64
C ASP A 175 -9.62 -14.98 3.15
N SER A 176 -9.56 -13.80 2.52
CA SER A 176 -8.28 -13.24 2.09
C SER A 176 -7.49 -12.71 3.27
N PRO A 177 -6.15 -12.87 3.28
CA PRO A 177 -5.32 -12.31 4.32
C PRO A 177 -5.47 -10.79 4.41
N ILE A 178 -5.48 -10.26 5.62
CA ILE A 178 -5.58 -8.83 5.91
C ILE A 178 -4.17 -8.31 6.16
N ALA A 179 -3.71 -7.43 5.28
CA ALA A 179 -2.46 -6.71 5.46
C ALA A 179 -2.71 -5.41 6.24
N SER A 180 -1.75 -5.02 7.08
CA SER A 180 -1.81 -3.74 7.80
C SER A 180 -0.44 -3.12 8.02
N THR A 181 -0.40 -1.79 8.10
CA THR A 181 0.74 -0.97 8.53
C THR A 181 0.29 0.46 8.81
N GLY A 182 1.19 1.33 9.30
CA GLY A 182 0.90 2.75 9.51
C GLY A 182 0.74 3.54 8.21
N MET A 183 -0.04 4.62 8.24
CA MET A 183 -0.09 5.56 7.12
C MET A 183 1.25 6.28 6.93
N TYR A 184 1.96 6.60 8.02
CA TYR A 184 3.30 7.17 7.93
C TYR A 184 4.30 6.17 7.33
N ASN A 185 4.23 4.90 7.73
CA ASN A 185 5.02 3.81 7.17
C ASN A 185 4.90 3.71 5.64
N LEU A 186 3.67 3.87 5.11
CA LEU A 186 3.45 3.88 3.67
C LEU A 186 4.08 5.08 2.97
N THR A 187 4.56 6.10 3.68
CA THR A 187 5.36 7.18 3.08
C THR A 187 6.83 6.79 2.93
N GLU A 188 7.33 5.78 3.63
CA GLU A 188 8.73 5.37 3.58
C GLU A 188 9.10 4.59 2.31
N ASP A 189 10.40 4.45 2.05
CA ASP A 189 10.93 3.64 0.94
C ASP A 189 10.82 2.14 1.22
N GLN A 190 10.87 1.76 2.50
CA GLN A 190 10.69 0.40 2.97
C GLN A 190 9.81 0.43 4.22
N THR A 191 8.83 -0.47 4.29
CA THR A 191 8.07 -0.65 5.53
C THR A 191 7.72 -2.12 5.79
N PRO A 192 7.76 -2.57 7.05
CA PRO A 192 7.08 -3.79 7.43
C PRO A 192 5.56 -3.65 7.23
N ILE A 193 4.94 -4.78 6.91
CA ILE A 193 3.49 -4.98 6.96
C ILE A 193 3.22 -6.24 7.77
N ASN A 194 2.16 -6.22 8.57
CA ASN A 194 1.65 -7.42 9.23
C ASN A 194 0.55 -8.02 8.35
N VAL A 195 0.61 -9.32 8.08
CA VAL A 195 -0.35 -10.06 7.26
C VAL A 195 -1.02 -11.10 8.15
N HIS A 196 -2.29 -10.88 8.44
CA HIS A 196 -3.14 -11.76 9.24
C HIS A 196 -3.91 -12.71 8.33
N PHE A 197 -3.73 -14.02 8.52
CA PHE A 197 -4.39 -15.05 7.72
C PHE A 197 -5.69 -15.53 8.38
N ALA A 198 -6.61 -16.05 7.58
CA ALA A 198 -7.90 -16.54 8.06
C ALA A 198 -7.79 -17.73 9.05
N ASP A 199 -6.65 -18.44 9.06
CA ASP A 199 -6.35 -19.48 10.03
C ASP A 199 -5.85 -18.94 11.39
N GLY A 200 -5.79 -17.62 11.55
CA GLY A 200 -5.33 -16.93 12.75
C GLY A 200 -3.81 -16.75 12.83
N SER A 201 -3.05 -17.20 11.84
CA SER A 201 -1.60 -16.99 11.80
C SER A 201 -1.25 -15.58 11.34
N ASP A 202 -0.16 -15.04 11.89
CA ASP A 202 0.40 -13.74 11.51
C ASP A 202 1.76 -13.93 10.84
N GLN A 203 2.00 -13.15 9.79
CA GLN A 203 3.32 -13.06 9.14
C GLN A 203 3.74 -11.60 9.00
N ILE A 204 5.05 -11.37 9.03
CA ILE A 204 5.64 -10.08 8.72
C ILE A 204 6.18 -10.13 7.31
N TRP A 205 5.68 -9.26 6.45
CA TRP A 205 6.20 -9.04 5.10
C TRP A 205 6.75 -7.63 5.02
N THR A 206 7.40 -7.29 3.90
CA THR A 206 7.97 -5.98 3.65
C THR A 206 7.48 -5.44 2.32
N LEU A 207 7.09 -4.17 2.31
CA LEU A 207 6.89 -3.38 1.11
C LEU A 207 8.15 -2.58 0.82
N VAL A 208 8.59 -2.60 -0.43
CA VAL A 208 9.68 -1.76 -0.95
C VAL A 208 9.12 -0.89 -2.06
N ARG A 209 9.19 0.42 -1.89
CA ARG A 209 8.68 1.41 -2.84
C ARG A 209 9.44 1.33 -4.15
N LEU A 210 8.70 1.30 -5.25
CA LEU A 210 9.26 1.42 -6.58
C LEU A 210 9.39 2.90 -6.95
N GLN A 211 10.56 3.27 -7.46
CA GLN A 211 10.78 4.59 -8.03
C GLN A 211 10.38 4.58 -9.51
N GLN A 212 9.87 5.71 -10.00
CA GLN A 212 9.65 5.89 -11.44
C GLN A 212 10.98 5.70 -12.17
N GLY A 213 11.05 4.74 -13.10
CA GLY A 213 12.17 4.64 -14.04
C GLY A 213 12.31 5.94 -14.82
N LYS A 214 13.55 6.41 -15.00
CA LYS A 214 13.86 7.55 -15.87
C LYS A 214 13.83 7.14 -17.33
#